data_AF-A0A5M8PVX1-F1
#
_entry.id   AF-A0A5M8PVX1-F1
#
_cell.length_a   1.000
_cell.length_b   1.000
_cell.length_c   1.000
_cell.angle_alpha   90.00
_cell.angle_beta   90.00
_cell.angle_gamma   90.00
#
_symmetry.space_group_name_H-M   'P 1'
#
loop_
_entity.id
_entity.type
_entity.pdbx_description
1 polymer ?
#
loop_
_entity_poly.entity_id
_entity_poly.type
_entity_poly.pdbx_seq_one_letter_code
_entity_poly.pdbx_strand_id
1 'polypeptide(L)'
;MAEQIRGVNSVEGLQLLKGCVAIEVLVGPARESWAIQKALLTRHSLFFHRALLGVFREAYDKIVILPDDDPDAFGRFVPWLYTGSYTRSGAEPLLQCAKTWILGDKLGATAFKNLVIETLLDDPDYVTEPDDLRYVYAHTPAKSSLRQYLTDHVALQIMRIR
;
A
#
# COMPACT_ATOMS: atom_id res chain seq x y z
N MET A 1 16.02 2.81 21.86
CA MET A 1 15.44 4.01 21.23
C MET A 1 14.68 3.57 20.00
N ALA A 2 13.37 3.37 20.13
CA ALA A 2 12.47 3.05 19.04
C ALA A 2 11.25 3.97 19.19
N GLU A 3 11.35 5.15 18.59
CA GLU A 3 10.24 6.09 18.52
C GLU A 3 9.32 5.73 17.35
N GLN A 4 8.03 5.64 17.69
CA GLN A 4 6.87 5.97 16.86
C GLN A 4 6.69 5.24 15.52
N ILE A 5 5.87 4.19 15.55
CA ILE A 5 4.81 3.98 14.54
C ILE A 5 3.55 3.47 15.27
N ARG A 6 2.92 4.32 16.09
CA ARG A 6 1.50 4.14 16.41
C ARG A 6 0.73 4.91 15.35
N GLY A 7 -0.25 4.25 14.73
CA GLY A 7 -1.13 4.82 13.72
C GLY A 7 -1.58 6.22 14.11
N VAL A 8 -1.75 7.07 13.10
CA VAL A 8 -2.19 8.46 13.22
C VAL A 8 -3.23 8.58 14.33
N ASN A 9 -2.87 9.25 15.44
CA ASN A 9 -3.86 9.67 16.41
C ASN A 9 -4.89 10.48 15.62
N SER A 10 -6.15 10.04 15.63
CA SER A 10 -7.25 10.57 14.81
C SER A 10 -7.32 12.11 14.82
N VAL A 11 -6.88 12.75 15.90
CA VAL A 11 -6.80 14.21 16.06
C VAL A 11 -5.77 14.88 15.12
N GLU A 12 -4.59 14.31 14.90
CA GLU A 12 -3.58 14.88 13.98
C GLU A 12 -4.01 14.72 12.52
N GLY A 13 -4.63 13.59 12.18
CA GLY A 13 -5.19 13.36 10.84
C GLY A 13 -6.26 14.40 10.50
N LEU A 14 -7.15 14.69 11.45
CA LEU A 14 -8.21 15.70 11.28
C LEU A 14 -7.67 17.13 11.09
N GLN A 15 -6.53 17.46 11.69
CA GLN A 15 -5.91 18.78 11.49
C GLN A 15 -5.40 18.97 10.06
N LEU A 16 -4.92 17.91 9.42
CA LEU A 16 -4.50 17.97 8.02
C LEU A 16 -5.64 18.21 7.04
N LEU A 17 -6.89 17.96 7.46
CA LEU A 17 -8.05 18.11 6.60
C LEU A 17 -8.55 19.56 6.51
N LYS A 18 -8.15 20.44 7.43
CA LYS A 18 -8.63 21.83 7.45
C LYS A 18 -8.01 22.64 6.31
N GLY A 19 -8.85 23.19 5.44
CA GLY A 19 -8.43 24.08 4.35
C GLY A 19 -7.59 23.40 3.26
N CYS A 20 -7.57 22.06 3.21
CA CYS A 20 -6.73 21.31 2.29
C CYS A 20 -7.40 21.11 0.92
N VAL A 21 -6.58 21.10 -0.13
CA VAL A 21 -7.03 20.88 -1.51
C VAL A 21 -7.14 19.39 -1.79
N ALA A 22 -8.23 18.97 -2.44
CA ALA A 22 -8.38 17.61 -2.97
C ALA A 22 -7.61 17.45 -4.30
N ILE A 23 -7.00 16.28 -4.47
CA ILE A 23 -6.34 15.80 -5.67
C ILE A 23 -7.16 14.63 -6.19
N GLU A 24 -7.44 14.63 -7.48
CA GLU A 24 -8.06 13.51 -8.16
C GLU A 24 -6.99 12.51 -8.57
N VAL A 25 -7.16 11.25 -8.18
CA VAL A 25 -6.28 10.16 -8.57
C VAL A 25 -7.06 9.21 -9.46
N LEU A 26 -6.56 8.96 -10.67
CA LEU A 26 -7.15 8.05 -11.64
C LEU A 26 -6.34 6.75 -11.68
N VAL A 27 -6.93 5.60 -11.34
CA VAL A 27 -6.20 4.32 -11.24
C VAL A 27 -6.74 3.28 -12.21
N GLY A 28 -5.81 2.52 -12.77
CA GLY A 28 -6.08 1.42 -13.66
C GLY A 28 -6.54 1.85 -15.06
N PRO A 29 -6.76 0.86 -15.95
CA PRO A 29 -7.14 1.12 -17.34
C PRO A 29 -8.53 1.75 -17.47
N ALA A 30 -9.43 1.45 -16.53
CA ALA A 30 -10.77 2.03 -16.45
C ALA A 30 -10.79 3.46 -15.87
N ARG A 31 -9.64 3.95 -15.37
CA ARG A 31 -9.51 5.27 -14.72
C ARG A 31 -10.55 5.48 -13.63
N GLU A 32 -10.67 4.52 -12.73
CA GLU A 32 -11.47 4.74 -11.52
C GLU A 32 -10.91 5.97 -10.79
N SER A 33 -11.80 6.81 -10.24
CA SER A 33 -11.43 8.13 -9.72
C SER A 33 -11.61 8.21 -8.22
N TRP A 34 -10.59 8.70 -7.52
CA TRP A 34 -10.63 9.00 -6.09
C TRP A 34 -10.25 10.46 -5.85
N ALA A 35 -11.11 11.21 -5.16
CA ALA A 35 -10.79 12.53 -4.65
C ALA A 35 -10.19 12.42 -3.24
N ILE A 36 -8.89 12.68 -3.10
CA ILE A 36 -8.14 12.51 -1.85
C ILE A 36 -7.42 13.80 -1.49
N GLN A 37 -7.34 14.11 -0.21
CA GLN A 37 -6.70 15.34 0.23
C GLN A 37 -5.18 15.32 0.02
N LYS A 38 -4.64 16.40 -0.55
CA LYS A 38 -3.22 16.58 -0.86
C LYS A 38 -2.34 16.36 0.38
N ALA A 39 -2.74 16.86 1.54
CA ALA A 39 -1.95 16.71 2.77
C ALA A 39 -1.78 15.25 3.19
N LEU A 40 -2.81 14.42 3.04
CA LEU A 40 -2.72 12.99 3.35
C LEU A 40 -1.79 12.26 2.38
N LEU A 41 -1.99 12.48 1.07
CA LEU A 41 -1.14 11.88 0.03
C LEU A 41 0.33 12.24 0.23
N THR A 42 0.65 13.53 0.40
CA THR A 42 2.03 14.02 0.52
C THR A 42 2.70 13.71 1.85
N ARG A 43 1.94 13.49 2.94
CA ARG A 43 2.48 13.04 4.24
C ARG A 43 2.84 11.56 4.21
N HIS A 44 2.02 10.73 3.56
CA HIS A 44 2.11 9.28 3.68
C HIS A 44 2.74 8.58 2.47
N SER A 45 3.00 9.30 1.38
CA SER A 45 3.63 8.77 0.17
C SER A 45 4.68 9.73 -0.37
N LEU A 46 5.90 9.19 -0.52
CA LEU A 46 7.01 9.92 -1.12
C LEU A 46 6.76 10.22 -2.61
N PHE A 47 6.07 9.32 -3.31
CA PHE A 47 5.65 9.54 -4.70
C PHE A 47 4.76 10.77 -4.81
N PHE A 48 3.66 10.83 -4.05
CA PHE A 48 2.75 11.97 -4.09
C PHE A 48 3.39 13.24 -3.55
N HIS A 49 4.25 13.15 -2.53
CA HIS A 49 5.04 14.28 -2.04
C HIS A 49 5.84 14.94 -3.18
N ARG A 50 6.56 14.13 -3.96
CA ARG A 50 7.37 14.60 -5.10
C ARG A 50 6.50 15.11 -6.26
N ALA A 51 5.44 14.39 -6.60
CA ALA A 51 4.55 14.75 -7.70
C ALA A 51 3.79 16.06 -7.45
N LEU A 52 3.38 16.33 -6.20
CA LEU A 52 2.47 17.43 -5.87
C LEU A 52 3.16 18.66 -5.26
N LEU A 53 4.42 18.57 -4.84
CA LEU A 53 5.22 19.72 -4.38
C LEU A 53 6.21 20.22 -5.44
N GLY A 54 6.46 19.43 -6.50
CA GLY A 54 7.34 19.84 -7.59
C GLY A 54 6.69 20.82 -8.56
N VAL A 55 7.47 21.20 -9.58
CA VAL A 55 7.05 21.99 -10.75
C VAL A 55 6.30 21.14 -11.80
N PHE A 56 5.91 19.92 -11.45
CA PHE A 56 5.25 18.99 -12.37
C PHE A 56 3.80 19.39 -12.63
N ARG A 57 3.29 18.99 -13.80
CA ARG A 57 1.97 19.39 -14.31
C ARG A 57 0.84 18.97 -13.37
N GLU A 58 1.01 17.84 -12.69
CA GLU A 58 0.11 17.28 -11.70
C GLU A 58 -0.14 18.23 -10.52
N ALA A 59 0.86 19.04 -10.13
CA ALA A 59 0.69 20.05 -9.09
C ALA A 59 -0.26 21.19 -9.52
N TYR A 60 -0.36 21.46 -10.82
CA TYR A 60 -1.25 22.46 -11.41
C TYR A 60 -2.62 21.89 -11.76
N ASP A 61 -2.64 20.72 -12.42
CA ASP A 61 -3.84 20.06 -12.93
C ASP A 61 -4.65 19.39 -11.80
N LYS A 62 -4.03 19.18 -10.62
CA LYS A 62 -4.62 18.49 -9.46
C LYS A 62 -5.12 17.07 -9.77
N ILE A 63 -4.60 16.47 -10.83
CA ILE A 63 -4.92 15.11 -11.28
C ILE A 63 -3.62 14.32 -11.33
N VAL A 64 -3.63 13.11 -10.77
CA VAL A 64 -2.54 12.13 -10.87
C VAL A 64 -3.09 10.86 -11.51
N ILE A 65 -2.38 10.32 -12.49
CA ILE A 65 -2.82 9.13 -13.25
C ILE A 65 -1.87 7.96 -12.95
N LEU A 66 -2.45 6.82 -12.60
CA LEU A 66 -1.81 5.56 -12.25
C LEU A 66 -2.37 4.44 -13.15
N PRO A 67 -2.03 4.44 -14.46
CA PRO A 67 -2.75 3.65 -15.46
C PRO A 67 -2.53 2.14 -15.35
N ASP A 68 -1.37 1.72 -14.83
CA ASP A 68 -0.95 0.31 -14.74
C ASP A 68 -1.19 -0.28 -13.33
N ASP A 69 -1.72 0.52 -12.41
CA ASP A 69 -1.92 0.12 -11.02
C ASP A 69 -3.30 -0.51 -10.81
N ASP A 70 -3.36 -1.43 -9.85
CA ASP A 70 -4.55 -2.18 -9.50
C ASP A 70 -5.54 -1.30 -8.68
N PRO A 71 -6.76 -1.05 -9.18
CA PRO A 71 -7.76 -0.24 -8.48
C PRO A 71 -8.10 -0.75 -7.09
N ASP A 72 -8.19 -2.07 -6.89
CA ASP A 72 -8.51 -2.68 -5.61
C ASP A 72 -7.37 -2.48 -4.59
N ALA A 73 -6.11 -2.57 -5.02
CA ALA A 73 -4.96 -2.26 -4.19
C ALA A 73 -4.97 -0.79 -3.74
N PHE A 74 -5.32 0.12 -4.65
CA PHE A 74 -5.44 1.54 -4.32
C PHE A 74 -6.65 1.82 -3.41
N GLY A 75 -7.76 1.12 -3.62
CA GLY A 75 -8.94 1.14 -2.76
C GLY A 75 -8.65 0.72 -1.31
N ARG A 76 -7.58 -0.06 -1.06
CA ARG A 76 -7.09 -0.38 0.31
C ARG A 76 -6.17 0.68 0.87
N PHE A 77 -5.38 1.32 0.01
CA PHE A 77 -4.53 2.44 0.39
C PHE A 77 -5.35 3.64 0.88
N VAL A 78 -6.52 3.90 0.26
CA VAL A 78 -7.36 5.06 0.60
C VAL A 78 -7.86 5.05 2.05
N PRO A 79 -8.56 4.02 2.57
CA PRO A 79 -8.97 3.98 3.98
C PRO A 79 -7.80 4.06 4.96
N TRP A 80 -6.66 3.46 4.61
CA TRP A 80 -5.45 3.53 5.42
C TRP A 80 -4.93 4.97 5.55
N LEU A 81 -4.99 5.79 4.51
CA LEU A 81 -4.59 7.21 4.60
C LEU A 81 -5.38 7.97 5.69
N TYR A 82 -6.65 7.61 5.89
CA TYR A 82 -7.51 8.29 6.84
C TYR A 82 -7.47 7.68 8.25
N THR A 83 -7.27 6.37 8.35
CA THR A 83 -7.42 5.63 9.62
C THR A 83 -6.10 5.15 10.20
N GLY A 84 -5.04 5.06 9.38
CA GLY A 84 -3.79 4.40 9.73
C GLY A 84 -3.90 2.88 9.86
N SER A 85 -5.07 2.30 9.57
CA SER A 85 -5.35 0.88 9.71
C SER A 85 -5.54 0.23 8.34
N TYR A 86 -5.14 -1.04 8.26
CA TYR A 86 -5.37 -1.90 7.11
C TYR A 86 -5.94 -3.20 7.66
N THR A 87 -7.02 -3.68 7.06
CA THR A 87 -7.64 -4.95 7.43
C THR A 87 -7.83 -5.77 6.18
N ARG A 88 -7.35 -7.01 6.23
CA ARG A 88 -7.59 -8.02 5.20
C ARG A 88 -8.99 -8.59 5.40
N SER A 89 -9.76 -8.73 4.32
CA SER A 89 -10.97 -9.55 4.36
C SER A 89 -10.57 -11.03 4.46
N GLY A 90 -11.21 -11.81 5.31
CA GLY A 90 -10.84 -13.23 5.51
C GLY A 90 -10.87 -14.08 4.23
N ALA A 91 -11.69 -13.68 3.24
CA ALA A 91 -11.78 -14.35 1.94
C ALA A 91 -10.82 -13.78 0.87
N GLU A 92 -9.99 -12.80 1.21
CA GLU A 92 -9.12 -12.12 0.24
C GLU A 92 -7.93 -13.00 -0.16
N PRO A 93 -7.68 -13.20 -1.47
CA PRO A 93 -6.50 -13.93 -1.94
C PRO A 93 -5.18 -13.25 -1.55
N LEU A 94 -4.12 -14.05 -1.30
CA LEU A 94 -2.77 -13.53 -1.03
C LEU A 94 -2.27 -12.62 -2.15
N LEU A 95 -2.61 -12.95 -3.40
CA LEU A 95 -2.34 -12.12 -4.56
C LEU A 95 -2.78 -10.65 -4.38
N GLN A 96 -3.92 -10.41 -3.72
CA GLN A 96 -4.40 -9.05 -3.50
C GLN A 96 -3.56 -8.32 -2.44
N CYS A 97 -3.14 -9.00 -1.37
CA CYS A 97 -2.19 -8.46 -0.40
C CYS A 97 -0.84 -8.17 -1.07
N ALA A 98 -0.34 -9.06 -1.94
CA ALA A 98 0.89 -8.86 -2.69
C ALA A 98 0.81 -7.62 -3.61
N LYS A 99 -0.28 -7.48 -4.37
CA LYS A 99 -0.56 -6.28 -5.18
C LYS A 99 -0.59 -5.01 -4.33
N THR A 100 -1.26 -5.06 -3.19
CA THR A 100 -1.37 -3.94 -2.24
C THR A 100 0.00 -3.54 -1.68
N TRP A 101 0.83 -4.52 -1.33
CA TRP A 101 2.20 -4.28 -0.89
C TRP A 101 3.05 -3.65 -1.99
N ILE A 102 2.97 -4.17 -3.22
CA ILE A 102 3.72 -3.66 -4.39
C ILE A 102 3.33 -2.20 -4.68
N LEU A 103 2.03 -1.89 -4.63
CA LEU A 103 1.55 -0.51 -4.74
C LEU A 103 2.16 0.36 -3.62
N GLY A 104 2.14 -0.10 -2.37
CA GLY A 104 2.75 0.61 -1.25
C GLY A 104 4.24 0.89 -1.45
N ASP A 105 4.99 -0.07 -2.00
CA ASP A 105 6.40 0.09 -2.33
C ASP A 105 6.61 1.11 -3.45
N LYS A 106 5.83 1.03 -4.53
CA LYS A 106 5.84 1.99 -5.66
C LYS A 106 5.54 3.41 -5.20
N LEU A 107 4.55 3.58 -4.33
CA LEU A 107 4.16 4.87 -3.78
C LEU A 107 5.16 5.40 -2.72
N GLY A 108 6.12 4.58 -2.29
CA GLY A 108 7.03 4.91 -1.18
C GLY A 108 6.30 5.07 0.15
N ALA A 109 5.21 4.34 0.36
CA ALA A 109 4.40 4.34 1.57
C ALA A 109 4.87 3.24 2.54
N THR A 110 6.01 3.44 3.19
CA THR A 110 6.68 2.41 4.02
C THR A 110 5.79 1.89 5.15
N ALA A 111 5.11 2.78 5.88
CA ALA A 111 4.23 2.37 6.97
C ALA A 111 3.05 1.51 6.47
N PHE A 112 2.53 1.80 5.28
CA PHE A 112 1.45 1.02 4.66
C PHE A 112 1.91 -0.39 4.32
N LYS A 113 3.03 -0.52 3.58
CA LYS A 113 3.52 -1.85 3.16
C LYS A 113 3.95 -2.71 4.35
N ASN A 114 4.45 -2.12 5.43
CA ASN A 114 4.75 -2.85 6.67
C ASN A 114 3.47 -3.41 7.29
N LEU A 115 2.41 -2.60 7.38
CA LEU A 115 1.12 -3.03 7.92
C LEU A 115 0.48 -4.16 7.10
N VAL A 116 0.68 -4.17 5.78
CA VAL A 116 0.27 -5.29 4.92
C VAL A 116 1.01 -6.59 5.31
N ILE A 117 2.32 -6.54 5.56
CA ILE A 117 3.08 -7.71 6.03
C ILE A 117 2.63 -8.14 7.43
N GLU A 118 2.44 -7.19 8.35
CA GLU A 118 1.94 -7.46 9.71
C GLU A 118 0.60 -8.20 9.66
N THR A 119 -0.30 -7.77 8.78
CA THR A 119 -1.61 -8.42 8.60
C THR A 119 -1.48 -9.84 8.03
N LEU A 120 -0.47 -10.12 7.22
CA LEU A 120 -0.18 -11.49 6.77
C LEU A 120 0.43 -12.33 7.89
N LEU A 121 1.31 -11.76 8.72
CA LEU A 121 1.90 -12.44 9.87
C LEU A 121 0.86 -12.87 10.92
N ASP A 122 -0.20 -12.08 11.09
CA ASP A 122 -1.28 -12.36 12.04
C ASP A 122 -2.22 -13.50 11.60
N ASP A 123 -2.07 -14.00 10.37
CA ASP A 123 -2.80 -15.15 9.86
C ASP A 123 -1.88 -16.39 9.86
N PRO A 124 -1.95 -17.28 10.87
CA PRO A 124 -1.06 -18.44 10.92
C PRO A 124 -1.39 -19.53 9.90
N ASP A 125 -2.59 -19.49 9.33
CA ASP A 125 -3.17 -20.56 8.51
C ASP A 125 -3.19 -20.21 7.02
N TYR A 126 -2.70 -19.03 6.62
CA TYR A 126 -2.67 -18.67 5.21
C TYR A 126 -1.74 -19.61 4.42
N VAL A 127 -2.23 -20.02 3.26
CA VAL A 127 -1.50 -20.84 2.30
C VAL A 127 -0.94 -19.92 1.22
N THR A 128 0.35 -20.09 0.91
CA THR A 128 0.96 -19.43 -0.24
C THR A 128 0.89 -20.37 -1.44
N GLU A 129 0.19 -19.99 -2.49
CA GLU A 129 0.11 -20.80 -3.70
C GLU A 129 1.33 -20.54 -4.62
N PRO A 130 1.71 -21.51 -5.47
CA PRO A 130 2.80 -21.33 -6.42
C PRO A 130 2.62 -20.11 -7.34
N ASP A 131 1.39 -19.77 -7.69
CA ASP A 131 1.07 -18.63 -8.56
C ASP A 131 1.26 -17.29 -7.84
N ASP A 132 1.03 -17.22 -6.52
CA ASP A 132 1.34 -16.04 -5.71
C ASP A 132 2.84 -15.74 -5.72
N LEU A 133 3.67 -16.78 -5.51
CA LEU A 133 5.12 -16.67 -5.58
C LEU A 133 5.56 -16.22 -6.97
N ARG A 134 5.03 -16.83 -8.02
CA ARG A 134 5.36 -16.47 -9.41
C ARG A 134 5.04 -15.01 -9.68
N TYR A 135 3.88 -14.53 -9.22
CA TYR A 135 3.49 -13.14 -9.36
C TYR A 135 4.44 -12.19 -8.62
N VAL A 136 4.75 -12.47 -7.35
CA VAL A 136 5.65 -11.62 -6.55
C VAL A 136 7.05 -11.58 -7.16
N TYR A 137 7.56 -12.73 -7.64
CA TYR A 137 8.86 -12.80 -8.31
C TYR A 137 8.87 -12.12 -9.69
N ALA A 138 7.72 -11.94 -10.34
CA ALA A 138 7.64 -11.17 -11.59
C ALA A 138 7.59 -9.65 -11.36
N HIS A 139 7.05 -9.19 -10.22
CA HIS A 139 6.71 -7.77 -10.02
C HIS A 139 7.52 -7.04 -8.94
N THR A 140 8.51 -7.69 -8.33
CA THR A 140 9.40 -7.06 -7.33
C THR A 140 10.87 -7.29 -7.67
N PRO A 141 11.85 -6.61 -7.08
CA PRO A 141 13.27 -6.94 -7.24
C PRO A 141 13.71 -8.07 -6.29
N ALA A 142 14.83 -8.73 -6.58
CA ALA A 142 15.37 -9.83 -5.76
C ALA A 142 15.59 -9.47 -4.27
N LYS A 143 15.89 -8.20 -3.97
CA LYS A 143 16.08 -7.69 -2.60
C LYS A 143 14.78 -7.21 -1.92
N SER A 144 13.62 -7.53 -2.49
CA SER A 144 12.32 -7.15 -1.92
C SER A 144 12.05 -7.89 -0.61
N SER A 145 11.64 -7.13 0.42
CA SER A 145 11.24 -7.69 1.72
C SER A 145 10.02 -8.62 1.59
N LEU A 146 9.11 -8.37 0.63
CA LEU A 146 7.98 -9.26 0.36
C LEU A 146 8.44 -10.64 -0.14
N ARG A 147 9.46 -10.67 -1.02
CA ARG A 147 10.02 -11.95 -1.51
C ARG A 147 10.66 -12.74 -0.38
N GLN A 148 11.44 -12.07 0.46
CA GLN A 148 12.10 -12.69 1.62
C GLN A 148 11.04 -13.30 2.55
N TYR A 149 10.04 -12.49 2.92
CA TYR A 149 8.92 -12.93 3.76
C TYR A 149 8.22 -14.18 3.22
N LEU A 150 7.76 -14.18 1.97
CA LEU A 150 7.04 -15.34 1.41
C LEU A 150 7.94 -16.58 1.27
N THR A 151 9.22 -16.38 0.98
CA THR A 151 10.18 -17.50 0.91
C THR A 151 10.37 -18.14 2.29
N ASP A 152 10.53 -17.32 3.33
CA ASP A 152 10.66 -17.77 4.71
C ASP A 152 9.38 -18.47 5.19
N HIS A 153 8.20 -17.91 4.88
CA HIS A 153 6.91 -18.52 5.24
C HIS A 153 6.73 -19.90 4.60
N VAL A 154 6.98 -20.03 3.30
CA VAL A 154 6.90 -21.32 2.59
C VAL A 154 7.90 -22.33 3.15
N ALA A 155 9.12 -21.90 3.47
CA ALA A 155 10.11 -22.76 4.11
C ALA A 155 9.61 -23.27 5.47
N LEU A 156 9.01 -22.42 6.29
CA LEU A 156 8.42 -22.81 7.58
C LEU A 156 7.24 -23.76 7.42
N GLN A 157 6.37 -23.57 6.41
CA GLN A 157 5.28 -24.50 6.14
C GLN A 157 5.80 -25.89 5.72
N ILE A 158 6.83 -25.95 4.87
CA ILE A 158 7.47 -27.22 4.49
C ILE A 158 8.10 -27.91 5.71
N MET A 159 8.73 -27.15 6.61
CA MET A 159 9.31 -27.70 7.85
C MET A 159 8.25 -28.27 8.81
N ARG A 160 7.02 -27.76 8.81
CA ARG A 160 5.92 -28.26 9.66
C ARG A 160 5.29 -29.57 9.17
N ILE A 161 5.47 -29.92 7.89
CA ILE A 161 4.91 -31.15 7.29
C ILE A 161 5.84 -32.36 7.49
N ARG A 162 7.08 -32.14 7.92
CA ARG A 162 8.06 -33.18 8.26
C ARG A 162 8.14 -33.41 9.76
#